data_AF-A0A2E1X456-F1
#
_entry.id   AF-A0A2E1X456-F1
#
_cell.length_a   1.000
_cell.length_b   1.000
_cell.length_c   1.000
_cell.angle_alpha   90.00
_cell.angle_beta   90.00
_cell.angle_gamma   90.00
#
_symmetry.space_group_name_H-M   'P 1'
#
loop_
_entity.id
_entity.type
_entity.pdbx_description
1 polymer ?
#
loop_
_entity_poly.entity_id
_entity_poly.type
_entity_poly.pdbx_seq_one_letter_code
_entity_poly.pdbx_strand_id
1 'polypeptide(L)'
;MFLSEAVRDPVHGLVRLEREDLALIDSRPLQRLRLISQLGLTDRVYPGARHSRFEHALGTVEVTTRLLEEMRARLGLDGLLSPLALSSTETQFHQLLRIARYVALLHDIGHPPFSHVTEKLLPEGGHEQMTRSLLDHVEISKALKNRGDEIYSSVLQVLDPAQVNLPESLRFIRSLVCGGFGADRMDYLLRDSHFVGVQYGCFDLPRILHTLVPVETDDGVRLGIERGGVLAAEGMQWARFSMFTQVYFHRTRRILDLHLMDFLHAVIPDGRYPQDPEEYLGWDDSRIVGLLQQANFDQGHVGHLDARRILRREHHRAMDEVVEGRDVAEVAERLAFRLQELRLADASLEPIADVVSPPPDLDAGTVLPVLDENREVRRLGQISALVGRLRVTPFGRIYCAKRREVGDRVL
;
A
#
# COMPACT_ATOMS: atom_id res chain seq x y z
N MET A 1 3.16 17.64 -20.68
CA MET A 1 3.53 16.49 -21.55
C MET A 1 2.20 15.87 -21.96
N PHE A 2 1.82 15.86 -23.25
CA PHE A 2 0.56 15.23 -23.65
C PHE A 2 0.71 13.72 -23.45
N LEU A 3 0.12 13.17 -22.38
CA LEU A 3 -0.06 11.74 -22.26
C LEU A 3 -0.93 11.30 -23.46
N SER A 4 -0.44 10.37 -24.27
CA SER A 4 -1.29 9.63 -25.21
C SER A 4 -2.44 8.98 -24.42
N GLU A 5 -3.57 8.68 -25.06
CA GLU A 5 -4.73 7.95 -24.47
C GLU A 5 -4.36 6.54 -23.95
N ALA A 6 -3.08 6.17 -24.02
CA ALA A 6 -2.52 5.01 -23.36
C ALA A 6 -1.06 5.24 -22.94
N VAL A 7 -0.65 4.58 -21.84
CA VAL A 7 0.71 4.62 -21.28
C VAL A 7 1.30 3.21 -21.26
N ARG A 8 2.57 3.07 -21.63
CA ARG A 8 3.28 1.78 -21.50
C ARG A 8 3.59 1.52 -20.02
N ASP A 9 3.20 0.34 -19.57
CA ASP A 9 3.44 -0.12 -18.21
C ASP A 9 4.08 -1.53 -18.27
N PRO A 10 5.18 -1.79 -17.54
CA PRO A 10 5.89 -3.06 -17.64
C PRO A 10 5.14 -4.25 -17.01
N VAL A 11 4.14 -4.00 -16.17
CA VAL A 11 3.34 -5.01 -15.47
C VAL A 11 2.09 -5.35 -16.27
N HIS A 12 1.35 -4.33 -16.71
CA HIS A 12 0.05 -4.49 -17.38
C HIS A 12 0.10 -4.32 -18.90
N GLY A 13 1.27 -4.02 -19.46
CA GLY A 13 1.53 -3.81 -20.88
C GLY A 13 1.14 -2.41 -21.34
N LEU A 14 -0.16 -2.19 -21.54
CA LEU A 14 -0.71 -0.90 -21.95
C LEU A 14 -1.83 -0.52 -20.99
N VAL A 15 -1.65 0.60 -20.29
CA VAL A 15 -2.66 1.22 -19.43
C VAL A 15 -3.49 2.18 -20.26
N ARG A 16 -4.80 1.95 -20.34
CA ARG A 16 -5.75 2.77 -21.10
C ARG A 16 -6.24 3.92 -20.25
N LEU A 17 -6.02 5.14 -20.73
CA LEU A 17 -6.45 6.37 -20.05
C LEU A 17 -7.60 7.01 -20.83
N GLU A 18 -8.63 7.45 -20.11
CA GLU A 18 -9.69 8.23 -20.70
C GLU A 18 -9.31 9.71 -20.64
N ARG A 19 -9.80 10.49 -21.62
CA ARG A 19 -9.60 11.95 -21.63
C ARG A 19 -10.08 12.62 -20.36
N GLU A 20 -11.04 11.99 -19.69
CA GLU A 20 -11.63 12.52 -18.47
C GLU A 20 -10.69 12.41 -17.26
N ASP A 21 -9.82 11.40 -17.24
CA ASP A 21 -8.83 11.18 -16.18
C ASP A 21 -7.69 12.20 -16.21
N LEU A 22 -7.38 12.74 -17.39
CA LEU A 22 -6.18 13.56 -17.63
C LEU A 22 -6.08 14.76 -16.69
N ALA A 23 -7.20 15.40 -16.35
CA ALA A 23 -7.19 16.53 -15.42
C ALA A 23 -6.75 16.15 -14.00
N LEU A 24 -7.11 14.94 -13.54
CA LEU A 24 -6.62 14.42 -12.26
C LEU A 24 -5.17 13.95 -12.39
N ILE A 25 -4.84 13.31 -13.52
CA ILE A 25 -3.49 12.80 -13.76
C ILE A 25 -2.47 13.93 -13.80
N ASP A 26 -2.78 15.03 -14.48
CA ASP A 26 -1.90 16.18 -14.63
C ASP A 26 -1.88 17.09 -13.39
N SER A 27 -2.72 16.81 -12.38
CA SER A 27 -2.76 17.61 -11.15
C SER A 27 -1.47 17.48 -10.34
N ARG A 28 -1.08 18.56 -9.67
CA ARG A 28 0.10 18.59 -8.79
C ARG A 28 0.07 17.51 -7.70
N PRO A 29 -1.06 17.25 -6.99
CA PRO A 29 -1.11 16.17 -6.01
C PRO A 29 -0.81 14.79 -6.60
N LEU A 30 -1.33 14.47 -7.79
CA LEU A 30 -1.05 13.17 -8.41
C LEU A 30 0.36 13.10 -9.01
N GLN A 31 0.83 14.17 -9.68
CA GLN A 31 2.18 14.21 -10.24
C GLN A 31 3.27 14.10 -9.17
N ARG A 32 3.02 14.57 -7.95
CA ARG A 32 3.92 14.38 -6.79
C ARG A 32 4.23 12.90 -6.55
N LEU A 33 3.30 11.98 -6.80
CA LEU A 33 3.50 10.54 -6.61
C LEU A 33 4.64 9.96 -7.46
N ARG A 34 5.07 10.65 -8.52
CA ARG A 34 6.28 10.27 -9.30
C ARG A 34 7.56 10.32 -8.48
N LEU A 35 7.57 11.13 -7.43
CA LEU A 35 8.72 11.36 -6.56
C LEU A 35 8.57 10.62 -5.21
N ILE A 36 7.59 9.73 -5.10
CA ILE A 36 7.36 8.89 -3.92
C ILE A 36 7.49 7.44 -4.33
N SER A 37 8.52 6.76 -3.83
CA SER A 37 8.77 5.34 -4.06
C SER A 37 7.67 4.47 -3.45
N GLN A 38 7.24 3.44 -4.17
CA GLN A 38 6.22 2.49 -3.69
C GLN A 38 6.71 1.75 -2.43
N LEU A 39 7.97 1.30 -2.45
CA LEU A 39 8.55 0.42 -1.43
C LEU A 39 9.61 1.10 -0.55
N GLY A 40 9.66 2.44 -0.50
CA GLY A 40 10.60 3.17 0.35
C GLY A 40 12.06 2.78 0.10
N LEU A 41 12.80 2.47 1.17
CA LEU A 41 14.22 2.08 1.12
C LEU A 41 14.49 0.64 0.65
N THR A 42 13.49 -0.04 0.08
CA THR A 42 13.65 -1.42 -0.42
C THR A 42 14.68 -1.51 -1.55
N ASP A 43 14.94 -0.41 -2.27
CA ASP A 43 16.00 -0.31 -3.28
C ASP A 43 17.42 -0.60 -2.73
N ARG A 44 17.60 -0.48 -1.40
CA ARG A 44 18.87 -0.78 -0.71
C ARG A 44 19.11 -2.28 -0.51
N VAL A 45 18.06 -3.07 -0.67
CA VAL A 45 18.11 -4.54 -0.65
C VAL A 45 17.95 -5.10 -2.06
N TYR A 46 16.95 -4.59 -2.78
CA TYR A 46 16.59 -5.02 -4.13
C TYR A 46 16.75 -3.83 -5.08
N PRO A 47 17.90 -3.67 -5.77
CA PRO A 47 18.20 -2.46 -6.54
C PRO A 47 17.17 -2.06 -7.61
N GLY A 48 16.38 -3.03 -8.09
CA GLY A 48 15.30 -2.83 -9.06
C GLY A 48 14.01 -2.23 -8.49
N ALA A 49 13.83 -2.19 -7.16
CA ALA A 49 12.65 -1.64 -6.48
C ALA A 49 12.62 -0.09 -6.54
N ARG A 50 12.46 0.44 -7.75
CA ARG A 50 12.56 1.87 -8.10
C ARG A 50 11.24 2.45 -8.62
N HIS A 51 10.18 1.65 -8.67
CA HIS A 51 8.86 2.12 -9.05
C HIS A 51 8.25 3.04 -8.00
N SER A 52 7.37 3.91 -8.45
CA SER A 52 6.74 4.98 -7.71
C SER A 52 5.25 4.70 -7.52
N ARG A 53 4.63 5.45 -6.60
CA ARG A 53 3.18 5.42 -6.40
C ARG A 53 2.38 5.88 -7.63
N PHE A 54 3.01 6.62 -8.54
CA PHE A 54 2.38 7.08 -9.75
C PHE A 54 2.12 5.92 -10.72
N GLU A 55 3.12 5.05 -10.98
CA GLU A 55 2.86 3.89 -11.84
C GLU A 55 1.89 2.90 -11.19
N HIS A 56 1.91 2.78 -9.85
CA HIS A 56 0.92 2.02 -9.11
C HIS A 56 -0.50 2.57 -9.32
N ALA A 57 -0.73 3.87 -9.13
CA ALA A 57 -2.04 4.48 -9.34
C ALA A 57 -2.59 4.23 -10.77
N LEU A 58 -1.72 4.36 -11.79
CA LEU A 58 -2.11 4.06 -13.17
C LEU A 58 -2.41 2.56 -13.40
N GLY A 59 -1.64 1.67 -12.80
CA GLY A 59 -1.89 0.24 -12.87
C GLY A 59 -3.19 -0.17 -12.17
N THR A 60 -3.48 0.41 -11.01
CA THR A 60 -4.74 0.21 -10.27
C THR A 60 -5.95 0.64 -11.10
N VAL A 61 -5.83 1.72 -11.89
CA VAL A 61 -6.87 2.14 -12.85
C VAL A 61 -7.09 1.08 -13.95
N GLU A 62 -6.02 0.55 -14.53
CA GLU A 62 -6.14 -0.47 -15.59
C GLU A 62 -6.78 -1.74 -15.05
N VAL A 63 -6.36 -2.23 -13.87
CA VAL A 63 -6.96 -3.40 -13.23
C VAL A 63 -8.44 -3.17 -12.91
N THR A 64 -8.78 -2.02 -12.33
CA THR A 64 -10.17 -1.63 -12.03
C THR A 64 -11.04 -1.63 -13.29
N THR A 65 -10.49 -1.10 -14.39
CA THR A 65 -11.20 -1.02 -15.67
C THR A 65 -11.43 -2.40 -16.27
N ARG A 66 -10.40 -3.26 -16.29
CA ARG A 66 -10.52 -4.63 -16.77
C ARG A 66 -11.54 -5.44 -15.96
N LEU A 67 -11.57 -5.26 -14.64
CA LEU A 67 -12.55 -5.92 -13.78
C LEU A 67 -13.99 -5.58 -14.16
N LEU A 68 -14.31 -4.29 -14.29
CA LEU A 68 -15.66 -3.86 -14.64
C LEU A 68 -16.05 -4.24 -16.08
N GLU A 69 -15.13 -4.13 -17.04
CA GLU A 69 -15.36 -4.54 -18.42
C GLU A 69 -15.60 -6.06 -18.52
N GLU A 70 -14.80 -6.88 -17.84
CA GLU A 70 -14.93 -8.34 -17.83
C GLU A 70 -16.24 -8.78 -17.16
N MET A 71 -16.60 -8.16 -16.02
CA MET A 71 -17.89 -8.41 -15.38
C MET A 71 -19.06 -8.04 -16.27
N ARG A 72 -19.01 -6.87 -16.92
CA ARG A 72 -20.04 -6.46 -17.88
C ARG A 72 -20.15 -7.44 -19.04
N ALA A 73 -19.02 -7.88 -19.59
CA ALA A 73 -19.00 -8.81 -20.72
C ALA A 73 -19.59 -10.18 -20.36
N ARG A 74 -19.32 -10.69 -19.15
CA ARG A 74 -19.81 -11.98 -18.67
C ARG A 74 -21.26 -11.96 -18.16
N LEU A 75 -21.59 -10.96 -17.35
CA LEU A 75 -22.86 -10.88 -16.61
C LEU A 75 -23.94 -10.08 -17.35
N GLY A 76 -23.55 -9.31 -18.36
CA GLY A 76 -24.38 -8.26 -18.95
C GLY A 76 -24.56 -7.07 -18.01
N LEU A 77 -25.22 -6.01 -18.50
CA LEU A 77 -25.51 -4.83 -17.69
C LEU A 77 -26.39 -5.16 -16.48
N ASP A 78 -27.39 -6.03 -16.66
CA ASP A 78 -28.34 -6.35 -15.62
C ASP A 78 -27.70 -7.12 -14.46
N GLY A 79 -26.92 -8.16 -14.77
CA GLY A 79 -26.23 -8.96 -13.77
C GLY A 79 -25.16 -8.18 -12.99
N LEU A 80 -24.56 -7.15 -13.59
CA LEU A 80 -23.61 -6.27 -12.91
C LEU A 80 -24.29 -5.15 -12.11
N LEU A 81 -25.28 -4.45 -12.69
CA LEU A 81 -25.80 -3.20 -12.12
C LEU A 81 -27.00 -3.41 -11.18
N SER A 82 -27.84 -4.43 -11.41
CA SER A 82 -29.00 -4.69 -10.56
C SER A 82 -28.62 -4.95 -9.09
N PRO A 83 -27.59 -5.78 -8.78
CA PRO A 83 -27.13 -5.95 -7.40
C PRO A 83 -26.67 -4.63 -6.76
N LEU A 84 -26.15 -3.70 -7.57
CA LEU A 84 -25.66 -2.40 -7.09
C LEU A 84 -26.78 -1.37 -6.89
N ALA A 85 -28.05 -1.79 -7.00
CA ALA A 85 -29.24 -0.94 -6.99
C ALA A 85 -29.20 0.17 -8.07
N LEU A 86 -28.58 -0.12 -9.22
CA LEU A 86 -28.50 0.79 -10.37
C LEU A 86 -29.38 0.30 -11.52
N SER A 87 -29.86 1.22 -12.35
CA SER A 87 -30.59 0.85 -13.57
C SER A 87 -29.64 0.26 -14.61
N SER A 88 -30.08 -0.82 -15.27
CA SER A 88 -29.30 -1.62 -16.23
C SER A 88 -29.09 -0.89 -17.58
N THR A 89 -28.42 0.27 -17.54
CA THR A 89 -28.18 1.16 -18.69
C THR A 89 -26.70 1.41 -18.90
N GLU A 90 -26.31 1.69 -20.15
CA GLU A 90 -24.93 2.07 -20.49
C GLU A 90 -24.46 3.31 -19.72
N THR A 91 -25.35 4.30 -19.55
CA THR A 91 -25.04 5.53 -18.80
C THR A 91 -24.63 5.22 -17.36
N GLN A 92 -25.36 4.34 -16.67
CA GLN A 92 -25.03 3.95 -15.30
C GLN A 92 -23.72 3.15 -15.23
N PHE A 93 -23.47 2.25 -16.19
CA PHE A 93 -22.20 1.55 -16.27
C PHE A 93 -21.02 2.53 -16.42
N HIS A 94 -21.11 3.49 -17.34
CA HIS A 94 -20.07 4.49 -17.54
C HIS A 94 -19.87 5.39 -16.32
N GLN A 95 -20.94 5.73 -15.60
CA GLN A 95 -20.85 6.48 -14.35
C GLN A 95 -20.15 5.67 -13.24
N LEU A 96 -20.49 4.39 -13.08
CA LEU A 96 -19.83 3.47 -12.15
C LEU A 96 -18.33 3.33 -12.47
N LEU A 97 -18.01 3.08 -13.74
CA LEU A 97 -16.63 2.95 -14.22
C LEU A 97 -15.82 4.22 -13.94
N ARG A 98 -16.37 5.39 -14.25
CA ARG A 98 -15.73 6.68 -14.00
C ARG A 98 -15.42 6.89 -12.52
N ILE A 99 -16.38 6.67 -11.63
CA ILE A 99 -16.16 6.83 -10.19
C ILE A 99 -15.10 5.83 -9.71
N ALA A 100 -15.17 4.57 -10.15
CA ALA A 100 -14.18 3.55 -9.79
C ALA A 100 -12.76 3.92 -10.25
N ARG A 101 -12.60 4.43 -11.48
CA ARG A 101 -11.31 4.91 -12.00
C ARG A 101 -10.76 6.09 -11.19
N TYR A 102 -11.60 7.05 -10.79
CA TYR A 102 -11.16 8.17 -9.96
C TYR A 102 -10.76 7.74 -8.55
N VAL A 103 -11.51 6.82 -7.95
CA VAL A 103 -11.13 6.20 -6.67
C VAL A 103 -9.78 5.47 -6.82
N ALA A 104 -9.59 4.69 -7.88
CA ALA A 104 -8.34 4.00 -8.18
C ALA A 104 -7.15 4.96 -8.37
N LEU A 105 -7.33 6.08 -9.07
CA LEU A 105 -6.29 7.11 -9.20
C LEU A 105 -5.94 7.73 -7.85
N LEU A 106 -6.95 7.97 -7.01
CA LEU A 106 -6.82 8.87 -5.87
C LEU A 106 -6.62 8.19 -4.52
N HIS A 107 -6.76 6.85 -4.42
CA HIS A 107 -6.69 6.14 -3.14
C HIS A 107 -5.39 6.41 -2.35
N ASP A 108 -4.29 6.58 -3.08
CA ASP A 108 -2.94 6.68 -2.53
C ASP A 108 -2.35 8.11 -2.50
N ILE A 109 -3.11 9.16 -2.87
CA ILE A 109 -2.57 10.53 -2.99
C ILE A 109 -2.04 11.08 -1.66
N GLY A 110 -2.58 10.60 -0.54
CA GLY A 110 -2.22 10.99 0.80
C GLY A 110 -0.90 10.42 1.29
N HIS A 111 -0.26 9.50 0.57
CA HIS A 111 0.94 8.84 1.06
C HIS A 111 2.13 9.79 1.25
N PRO A 112 2.91 9.60 2.34
CA PRO A 112 4.09 10.40 2.62
C PRO A 112 5.32 9.86 1.86
N PRO A 113 6.41 10.64 1.81
CA PRO A 113 7.68 10.16 1.30
C PRO A 113 8.14 8.87 1.98
N PHE A 114 8.74 7.95 1.23
CA PHE A 114 9.09 6.60 1.68
C PHE A 114 7.89 5.77 2.20
N SER A 115 6.67 6.13 1.78
CA SER A 115 5.49 5.27 1.88
C SER A 115 5.14 4.91 3.35
N HIS A 116 4.69 3.69 3.62
CA HIS A 116 4.29 3.24 4.95
C HIS A 116 5.37 3.40 6.05
N VAL A 117 6.64 3.58 5.67
CA VAL A 117 7.73 3.75 6.64
C VAL A 117 7.49 4.97 7.51
N THR A 118 7.13 6.09 6.89
CA THR A 118 7.02 7.40 7.55
C THR A 118 5.58 7.76 7.88
N GLU A 119 4.64 6.83 7.70
CA GLU A 119 3.22 7.04 7.95
C GLU A 119 2.93 7.45 9.39
N LYS A 120 3.74 6.99 10.36
CA LYS A 120 3.63 7.39 11.77
C LYS A 120 3.95 8.87 12.02
N LEU A 121 4.62 9.54 11.08
CA LEU A 121 4.92 10.97 11.12
C LEU A 121 3.77 11.82 10.57
N LEU A 122 2.76 11.20 9.96
CA LEU A 122 1.55 11.91 9.56
C LEU A 122 0.73 12.32 10.80
N PRO A 123 -0.16 13.31 10.63
CA PRO A 123 -1.21 13.62 11.60
C PRO A 123 -2.11 12.42 11.92
N GLU A 124 -2.96 12.55 12.94
CA GLU A 124 -3.94 11.50 13.26
C GLU A 124 -4.79 11.12 12.04
N GLY A 125 -5.05 9.82 11.87
CA GLY A 125 -5.74 9.28 10.70
C GLY A 125 -4.84 8.92 9.51
N GLY A 126 -3.52 9.14 9.60
CA GLY A 126 -2.54 8.59 8.67
C GLY A 126 -2.73 9.07 7.22
N HIS A 127 -2.36 8.21 6.27
CA HIS A 127 -2.43 8.58 4.84
C HIS A 127 -3.88 8.71 4.36
N GLU A 128 -4.84 7.97 4.92
CA GLU A 128 -6.25 8.04 4.53
C GLU A 128 -6.85 9.43 4.84
N GLN A 129 -6.56 9.97 6.03
CA GLN A 129 -6.98 11.33 6.40
C GLN A 129 -6.30 12.38 5.51
N MET A 130 -5.02 12.17 5.17
CA MET A 130 -4.32 13.07 4.24
C MET A 130 -4.89 12.99 2.81
N THR A 131 -5.25 11.79 2.34
CA THR A 131 -5.98 11.61 1.08
C THR A 131 -7.26 12.44 1.12
N ARG A 132 -8.06 12.32 2.19
CA ARG A 132 -9.30 13.11 2.35
C ARG A 132 -9.03 14.62 2.28
N SER A 133 -8.00 15.14 2.95
CA SER A 133 -7.64 16.55 2.89
C SER A 133 -7.22 16.99 1.48
N LEU A 134 -6.47 16.15 0.76
CA LEU A 134 -6.05 16.43 -0.61
C LEU A 134 -7.18 16.39 -1.64
N LEU A 135 -8.29 15.71 -1.35
CA LEU A 135 -9.47 15.74 -2.23
C LEU A 135 -10.11 17.14 -2.31
N ASP A 136 -9.93 17.97 -1.28
CA ASP A 136 -10.39 19.37 -1.27
C ASP A 136 -9.39 20.33 -1.98
N HIS A 137 -8.20 19.86 -2.37
CA HIS A 137 -7.24 20.66 -3.13
C HIS A 137 -7.88 21.20 -4.42
N VAL A 138 -7.56 22.44 -4.79
CA VAL A 138 -8.26 23.17 -5.86
C VAL A 138 -8.22 22.44 -7.21
N GLU A 139 -7.10 21.81 -7.56
CA GLU A 139 -6.98 21.08 -8.83
C GLU A 139 -7.81 19.79 -8.83
N ILE A 140 -7.86 19.06 -7.71
CA ILE A 140 -8.59 17.80 -7.58
C ILE A 140 -10.09 18.08 -7.53
N SER A 141 -10.51 18.95 -6.61
CA SER A 141 -11.91 19.31 -6.43
C SER A 141 -12.50 19.93 -7.71
N LYS A 142 -11.76 20.79 -8.41
CA LYS A 142 -12.19 21.34 -9.71
C LYS A 142 -12.29 20.26 -10.78
N ALA A 143 -11.30 19.37 -10.89
CA ALA A 143 -11.33 18.28 -11.87
C ALA A 143 -12.54 17.36 -11.67
N LEU A 144 -12.86 17.00 -10.42
CA LEU A 144 -14.02 16.18 -10.09
C LEU A 144 -15.36 16.93 -10.29
N LYS A 145 -15.49 18.16 -9.80
CA LYS A 145 -16.72 18.96 -9.94
C LYS A 145 -17.06 19.28 -11.39
N ASN A 146 -16.06 19.48 -12.25
CA ASN A 146 -16.27 19.64 -13.69
C ASN A 146 -16.91 18.41 -14.36
N ARG A 147 -16.90 17.24 -13.71
CA ARG A 147 -17.56 16.02 -14.17
C ARG A 147 -18.97 15.87 -13.60
N GLY A 148 -19.27 16.55 -12.50
CA GLY A 148 -20.57 16.58 -11.84
C GLY A 148 -20.44 16.50 -10.31
N ASP A 149 -21.29 17.24 -9.59
CA ASP A 149 -21.26 17.27 -8.13
C ASP A 149 -21.54 15.89 -7.49
N GLU A 150 -22.36 15.06 -8.15
CA GLU A 150 -22.61 13.68 -7.72
C GLU A 150 -21.35 12.82 -7.78
N ILE A 151 -20.51 12.99 -8.82
CA ILE A 151 -19.24 12.27 -8.95
C ILE A 151 -18.27 12.73 -7.87
N TYR A 152 -18.15 14.04 -7.65
CA TYR A 152 -17.33 14.58 -6.57
C TYR A 152 -17.73 14.00 -5.21
N SER A 153 -19.02 14.05 -4.89
CA SER A 153 -19.55 13.50 -3.63
C SER A 153 -19.32 12.00 -3.51
N SER A 154 -19.48 11.24 -4.59
CA SER A 154 -19.26 9.79 -4.61
C SER A 154 -17.81 9.41 -4.33
N VAL A 155 -16.86 10.10 -4.97
CA VAL A 155 -15.42 9.87 -4.76
C VAL A 155 -15.02 10.20 -3.32
N LEU A 156 -15.50 11.33 -2.78
CA LEU A 156 -15.26 11.69 -1.37
C LEU A 156 -15.80 10.61 -0.42
N GLN A 157 -17.04 10.17 -0.62
CA GLN A 157 -17.65 9.15 0.24
C GLN A 157 -16.89 7.83 0.18
N VAL A 158 -16.46 7.39 -1.00
CA VAL A 158 -15.74 6.12 -1.15
C VAL A 158 -14.37 6.18 -0.46
N LEU A 159 -13.63 7.28 -0.61
CA LEU A 159 -12.27 7.45 -0.08
C LEU A 159 -12.22 7.90 1.39
N ASP A 160 -13.35 8.25 2.00
CA ASP A 160 -13.42 8.58 3.42
C ASP A 160 -13.59 7.31 4.27
N PRO A 161 -12.58 6.89 5.06
CA PRO A 161 -12.67 5.70 5.90
C PRO A 161 -13.73 5.83 7.01
N ALA A 162 -14.07 7.06 7.42
CA ALA A 162 -15.12 7.30 8.43
C ALA A 162 -16.53 7.06 7.86
N GLN A 163 -16.69 7.05 6.53
CA GLN A 163 -17.96 6.80 5.88
C GLN A 163 -18.28 5.30 5.87
N VAL A 164 -19.00 4.81 6.88
CA VAL A 164 -19.39 3.39 6.98
C VAL A 164 -20.66 3.06 6.18
N ASN A 165 -21.58 4.01 6.11
CA ASN A 165 -22.86 3.87 5.44
C ASN A 165 -22.76 4.40 4.01
N LEU A 166 -22.50 3.50 3.08
CA LEU A 166 -22.44 3.78 1.65
C LEU A 166 -23.64 3.16 0.91
N PRO A 167 -24.14 3.81 -0.16
CA PRO A 167 -24.96 3.15 -1.17
C PRO A 167 -24.28 1.89 -1.72
N GLU A 168 -25.07 0.91 -2.18
CA GLU A 168 -24.55 -0.39 -2.65
C GLU A 168 -23.50 -0.24 -3.77
N SER A 169 -23.74 0.66 -4.72
CA SER A 169 -22.78 0.97 -5.80
C SER A 169 -21.45 1.51 -5.27
N LEU A 170 -21.45 2.41 -4.30
CA LEU A 170 -20.24 2.99 -3.73
C LEU A 170 -19.50 2.02 -2.81
N ARG A 171 -20.25 1.20 -2.06
CA ARG A 171 -19.69 0.11 -1.25
C ARG A 171 -18.99 -0.93 -2.11
N PHE A 172 -19.61 -1.30 -3.22
CA PHE A 172 -19.00 -2.17 -4.22
C PHE A 172 -17.73 -1.53 -4.79
N ILE A 173 -17.74 -0.26 -5.20
CA ILE A 173 -16.53 0.44 -5.67
C ILE A 173 -15.41 0.43 -4.63
N ARG A 174 -15.72 0.72 -3.36
CA ARG A 174 -14.71 0.65 -2.27
C ARG A 174 -14.08 -0.74 -2.19
N SER A 175 -14.90 -1.79 -2.28
CA SER A 175 -14.40 -3.17 -2.26
C SER A 175 -13.64 -3.56 -3.54
N LEU A 176 -14.03 -3.00 -4.69
CA LEU A 176 -13.41 -3.22 -5.99
C LEU A 176 -12.00 -2.63 -6.07
N VAL A 177 -11.77 -1.49 -5.43
CA VAL A 177 -10.46 -0.82 -5.44
C VAL A 177 -9.63 -1.22 -4.23
N CYS A 178 -10.14 -1.00 -3.01
CA CYS A 178 -9.37 -1.11 -1.76
C CYS A 178 -9.63 -2.43 -0.99
N GLY A 179 -10.57 -3.24 -1.45
CA GLY A 179 -10.98 -4.47 -0.77
C GLY A 179 -9.97 -5.61 -0.86
N GLY A 180 -10.35 -6.77 -0.32
CA GLY A 180 -9.48 -7.94 -0.29
C GLY A 180 -9.14 -8.54 -1.64
N PHE A 181 -10.10 -8.52 -2.56
CA PHE A 181 -9.91 -8.73 -4.00
C PHE A 181 -9.80 -7.40 -4.75
N GLY A 182 -9.33 -6.34 -4.09
CA GLY A 182 -9.25 -5.01 -4.68
C GLY A 182 -8.16 -4.89 -5.74
N ALA A 183 -8.38 -3.99 -6.70
CA ALA A 183 -7.43 -3.66 -7.75
C ALA A 183 -6.10 -3.13 -7.22
N ASP A 184 -6.09 -2.39 -6.09
CA ASP A 184 -4.87 -1.92 -5.41
C ASP A 184 -3.93 -3.10 -5.13
N ARG A 185 -4.46 -4.12 -4.43
CA ARG A 185 -3.68 -5.32 -4.08
C ARG A 185 -3.21 -6.09 -5.28
N MET A 186 -4.04 -6.20 -6.31
CA MET A 186 -3.66 -6.90 -7.53
C MET A 186 -2.51 -6.20 -8.25
N ASP A 187 -2.53 -4.86 -8.33
CA ASP A 187 -1.45 -4.10 -8.94
C ASP A 187 -0.16 -4.23 -8.11
N TYR A 188 -0.17 -3.87 -6.82
CA TYR A 188 1.08 -3.79 -6.08
C TYR A 188 1.74 -5.17 -5.95
N LEU A 189 0.98 -6.26 -5.80
CA LEU A 189 1.60 -7.59 -5.68
C LEU A 189 2.36 -7.96 -6.95
N LEU A 190 1.75 -7.74 -8.12
CA LEU A 190 2.38 -8.03 -9.41
C LEU A 190 3.53 -7.06 -9.70
N ARG A 191 3.33 -5.76 -9.42
CA ARG A 191 4.30 -4.70 -9.66
C ARG A 191 5.52 -4.83 -8.77
N ASP A 192 5.32 -5.01 -7.48
CA ASP A 192 6.41 -5.20 -6.53
C ASP A 192 7.21 -6.44 -6.89
N SER A 193 6.55 -7.55 -7.22
CA SER A 193 7.22 -8.79 -7.65
C SER A 193 8.07 -8.55 -8.90
N HIS A 194 7.53 -7.82 -9.89
CA HIS A 194 8.22 -7.48 -11.13
C HIS A 194 9.50 -6.66 -10.87
N PHE A 195 9.39 -5.53 -10.16
CA PHE A 195 10.50 -4.61 -9.94
C PHE A 195 11.54 -5.13 -8.94
N VAL A 196 11.11 -5.92 -7.95
CA VAL A 196 12.02 -6.61 -7.02
C VAL A 196 12.75 -7.78 -7.69
N GLY A 197 12.20 -8.32 -8.79
CA GLY A 197 12.78 -9.43 -9.54
C GLY A 197 12.53 -10.80 -8.90
N VAL A 198 11.39 -10.96 -8.22
CA VAL A 198 10.95 -12.22 -7.59
C VAL A 198 9.66 -12.71 -8.23
N GLN A 199 9.33 -13.98 -8.03
CA GLN A 199 8.05 -14.57 -8.48
C GLN A 199 7.05 -14.74 -7.34
N TYR A 200 7.41 -14.33 -6.12
CA TYR A 200 6.60 -14.49 -4.93
C TYR A 200 5.26 -13.77 -4.99
N GLY A 201 5.15 -12.65 -5.72
CA GLY A 201 3.91 -11.88 -5.84
C GLY A 201 3.06 -12.26 -7.06
N CYS A 202 3.48 -13.24 -7.86
CA CYS A 202 2.75 -13.64 -9.06
C CYS A 202 1.55 -14.54 -8.72
N PHE A 203 0.40 -14.24 -9.34
CA PHE A 203 -0.82 -15.05 -9.28
C PHE A 203 -1.58 -14.95 -10.61
N ASP A 204 -2.59 -15.82 -10.81
CA ASP A 204 -3.37 -15.88 -12.04
C ASP A 204 -4.41 -14.75 -12.12
N LEU A 205 -3.94 -13.54 -12.45
CA LEU A 205 -4.80 -12.38 -12.64
C LEU A 205 -5.90 -12.62 -13.69
N PRO A 206 -5.63 -13.18 -14.90
CA PRO A 206 -6.69 -13.49 -15.86
C PRO A 206 -7.81 -14.35 -15.28
N ARG A 207 -7.49 -15.38 -14.49
CA ARG A 207 -8.52 -16.20 -13.85
C ARG A 207 -9.31 -15.46 -12.78
N ILE A 208 -8.65 -14.60 -12.01
CA ILE A 208 -9.33 -13.74 -11.02
C ILE A 208 -10.29 -12.77 -11.72
N LEU A 209 -9.83 -12.05 -12.75
CA LEU A 209 -10.67 -11.14 -13.54
C LEU A 209 -11.93 -11.85 -14.04
N HIS A 210 -11.76 -13.08 -14.56
CA HIS A 210 -12.85 -13.87 -15.10
C HIS A 210 -13.77 -14.50 -14.05
N THR A 211 -13.51 -14.40 -12.74
CA THR A 211 -14.32 -15.08 -11.72
C THR A 211 -14.83 -14.17 -10.61
N LEU A 212 -14.49 -12.88 -10.65
CA LEU A 212 -15.02 -11.90 -9.71
C LEU A 212 -16.40 -11.41 -10.12
N VAL A 213 -17.28 -11.22 -9.13
CA VAL A 213 -18.67 -10.81 -9.31
C VAL A 213 -19.15 -9.95 -8.12
N PRO A 214 -20.21 -9.13 -8.28
CA PRO A 214 -20.92 -8.55 -7.16
C PRO A 214 -21.60 -9.64 -6.32
N VAL A 215 -21.44 -9.57 -5.00
CA VAL A 215 -21.99 -10.53 -4.04
C VAL A 215 -22.66 -9.76 -2.91
N GLU A 216 -23.91 -10.10 -2.60
CA GLU A 216 -24.63 -9.57 -1.45
C GLU A 216 -24.11 -10.23 -0.16
N THR A 217 -23.66 -9.40 0.78
CA THR A 217 -23.12 -9.84 2.08
C THR A 217 -23.88 -9.18 3.21
N ASP A 218 -23.63 -9.60 4.45
CA ASP A 218 -24.28 -9.02 5.63
C ASP A 218 -24.06 -7.50 5.79
N ASP A 219 -22.97 -6.95 5.24
CA ASP A 219 -22.71 -5.51 5.26
C ASP A 219 -22.99 -4.81 3.92
N GLY A 220 -23.76 -5.43 3.02
CA GLY A 220 -24.11 -4.94 1.69
C GLY A 220 -23.33 -5.60 0.55
N VAL A 221 -23.49 -5.09 -0.66
CA VAL A 221 -22.91 -5.64 -1.88
C VAL A 221 -21.43 -5.31 -1.98
N ARG A 222 -20.65 -6.36 -2.23
CA ARG A 222 -19.19 -6.31 -2.30
C ARG A 222 -18.67 -7.14 -3.47
N LEU A 223 -17.41 -6.92 -3.79
CA LEU A 223 -16.66 -7.78 -4.68
C LEU A 223 -16.42 -9.14 -4.03
N GLY A 224 -16.93 -10.20 -4.65
CA GLY A 224 -16.68 -11.59 -4.28
C GLY A 224 -16.20 -12.40 -5.47
N ILE A 225 -15.83 -13.65 -5.23
CA ILE A 225 -15.33 -14.57 -6.27
C ILE A 225 -16.25 -15.78 -6.41
N GLU A 226 -16.50 -16.22 -7.63
CA GLU A 226 -17.20 -17.47 -7.90
C GLU A 226 -16.38 -18.68 -7.45
N ARG A 227 -17.05 -19.79 -7.14
CA ARG A 227 -16.40 -21.07 -6.76
C ARG A 227 -15.29 -21.50 -7.72
N GLY A 228 -15.48 -21.28 -9.02
CA GLY A 228 -14.49 -21.61 -10.05
C GLY A 228 -13.19 -20.79 -9.96
N GLY A 229 -13.17 -19.68 -9.23
CA GLY A 229 -12.01 -18.80 -9.01
C GLY A 229 -11.21 -19.10 -7.75
N VAL A 230 -11.68 -20.00 -6.88
CA VAL A 230 -11.09 -20.22 -5.54
C VAL A 230 -9.58 -20.51 -5.61
N LEU A 231 -9.12 -21.36 -6.53
CA LEU A 231 -7.69 -21.66 -6.64
C LEU A 231 -6.84 -20.43 -7.01
N ALA A 232 -7.37 -19.53 -7.86
CA ALA A 232 -6.69 -18.30 -8.21
C ALA A 232 -6.66 -17.31 -7.02
N ALA A 233 -7.75 -17.25 -6.25
CA ALA A 233 -7.80 -16.51 -4.98
C ALA A 233 -6.79 -17.07 -3.95
N GLU A 234 -6.68 -18.39 -3.81
CA GLU A 234 -5.64 -19.02 -2.96
C GLU A 234 -4.23 -18.61 -3.42
N GLY A 235 -3.99 -18.59 -4.72
CA GLY A 235 -2.74 -18.11 -5.31
C GLY A 235 -2.44 -16.65 -4.96
N MET A 236 -3.43 -15.75 -5.04
CA MET A 236 -3.27 -14.34 -4.63
C MET A 236 -2.95 -14.22 -3.13
N GLN A 237 -3.61 -15.00 -2.28
CA GLN A 237 -3.34 -15.01 -0.84
C GLN A 237 -1.95 -15.56 -0.50
N TRP A 238 -1.51 -16.61 -1.20
CA TRP A 238 -0.15 -17.13 -1.10
C TRP A 238 0.88 -16.10 -1.57
N ALA A 239 0.59 -15.41 -2.66
CA ALA A 239 1.47 -14.39 -3.21
C ALA A 239 1.68 -13.25 -2.21
N ARG A 240 0.58 -12.78 -1.61
CA ARG A 240 0.61 -11.79 -0.53
C ARG A 240 1.42 -12.27 0.67
N PHE A 241 1.14 -13.46 1.18
CA PHE A 241 1.91 -14.04 2.30
C PHE A 241 3.41 -14.09 2.00
N SER A 242 3.77 -14.51 0.79
CA SER A 242 5.16 -14.65 0.36
C SER A 242 5.85 -13.29 0.20
N MET A 243 5.17 -12.28 -0.37
CA MET A 243 5.69 -10.91 -0.47
C MET A 243 5.92 -10.27 0.91
N PHE A 244 5.01 -10.44 1.86
CA PHE A 244 5.21 -9.96 3.22
C PHE A 244 6.42 -10.61 3.91
N THR A 245 6.52 -11.93 3.84
CA THR A 245 7.58 -12.67 4.53
C THR A 245 8.96 -12.47 3.91
N GLN A 246 9.06 -12.38 2.58
CA GLN A 246 10.34 -12.33 1.87
C GLN A 246 10.82 -10.91 1.55
N VAL A 247 9.90 -9.98 1.25
CA VAL A 247 10.23 -8.63 0.78
C VAL A 247 9.93 -7.61 1.87
N TYR A 248 8.67 -7.46 2.28
CA TYR A 248 8.28 -6.37 3.17
C TYR A 248 8.87 -6.51 4.58
N PHE A 249 9.07 -7.73 5.08
CA PHE A 249 9.70 -8.01 6.38
C PHE A 249 11.18 -8.36 6.28
N HIS A 250 11.83 -8.08 5.15
CA HIS A 250 13.25 -8.34 4.98
C HIS A 250 14.06 -7.56 6.04
N ARG A 251 14.87 -8.27 6.83
CA ARG A 251 15.62 -7.74 7.98
C ARG A 251 16.41 -6.45 7.68
N THR A 252 17.08 -6.40 6.53
CA THR A 252 17.87 -5.21 6.15
C THR A 252 16.98 -4.03 5.81
N ARG A 253 15.82 -4.25 5.20
CA ARG A 253 14.85 -3.19 4.91
C ARG A 253 14.29 -2.63 6.22
N ARG A 254 13.92 -3.51 7.15
CA ARG A 254 13.36 -3.13 8.46
C ARG A 254 14.30 -2.25 9.29
N ILE A 255 15.59 -2.57 9.37
CA ILE A 255 16.53 -1.70 10.11
C ILE A 255 16.77 -0.36 9.43
N LEU A 256 16.72 -0.31 8.09
CA LEU A 256 16.79 0.95 7.36
C LEU A 256 15.56 1.83 7.60
N ASP A 257 14.37 1.23 7.68
CA ASP A 257 13.14 1.94 8.08
C ASP A 257 13.29 2.58 9.46
N LEU A 258 13.83 1.84 10.44
CA LEU A 258 14.05 2.37 11.80
C LEU A 258 15.02 3.56 11.79
N HIS A 259 16.15 3.44 11.09
CA HIS A 259 17.10 4.56 10.95
C HIS A 259 16.49 5.76 10.24
N LEU A 260 15.62 5.54 9.25
CA LEU A 260 14.94 6.63 8.58
C LEU A 260 13.96 7.33 9.53
N MET A 261 13.21 6.57 10.33
CA MET A 261 12.30 7.13 11.32
C MET A 261 13.04 7.94 12.39
N ASP A 262 14.14 7.42 12.93
CA ASP A 262 14.98 8.14 13.89
C ASP A 262 15.54 9.44 13.30
N PHE A 263 16.03 9.37 12.05
CA PHE A 263 16.51 10.54 11.32
C PHE A 263 15.40 11.60 11.16
N LEU A 264 14.22 11.21 10.69
CA LEU A 264 13.15 12.17 10.41
C LEU A 264 12.56 12.77 11.68
N HIS A 265 12.42 12.02 12.77
CA HIS A 265 12.02 12.58 14.06
C HIS A 265 12.98 13.67 14.56
N ALA A 266 14.28 13.51 14.30
CA ALA A 266 15.28 14.48 14.73
C ALA A 266 15.37 15.73 13.83
N VAL A 267 14.99 15.61 12.55
CA VAL A 267 15.23 16.64 11.53
C VAL A 267 13.97 17.40 11.13
N ILE A 268 12.80 16.77 11.18
CA ILE A 268 11.53 17.44 10.87
C ILE A 268 11.05 18.21 12.10
N PRO A 269 10.57 19.46 11.97
CA PRO A 269 9.93 20.20 13.06
C PRO A 269 8.83 19.37 13.72
N ASP A 270 8.85 19.31 15.06
CA ASP A 270 7.93 18.52 15.89
C ASP A 270 7.88 17.01 15.56
N GLY A 271 8.83 16.53 14.74
CA GLY A 271 8.88 15.14 14.27
C GLY A 271 7.67 14.73 13.43
N ARG A 272 6.96 15.67 12.77
CA ARG A 272 5.72 15.37 12.02
C ARG A 272 5.63 16.12 10.70
N TYR A 273 4.98 15.49 9.71
CA TYR A 273 4.67 16.16 8.45
C TYR A 273 3.59 17.25 8.65
N PRO A 274 3.59 18.30 7.80
CA PRO A 274 2.57 19.35 7.85
C PRO A 274 1.15 18.80 7.66
N GLN A 275 0.20 19.40 8.39
CA GLN A 275 -1.24 19.16 8.20
C GLN A 275 -1.81 19.94 7.02
N ASP A 276 -1.24 21.12 6.75
CA ASP A 276 -1.65 21.94 5.61
C ASP A 276 -1.33 21.22 4.30
N PRO A 277 -2.30 21.00 3.41
CA PRO A 277 -2.09 20.28 2.16
C PRO A 277 -1.04 20.91 1.24
N GLU A 278 -0.95 22.24 1.17
CA GLU A 278 0.01 22.91 0.28
C GLU A 278 1.45 22.74 0.75
N GLU A 279 1.67 22.87 2.06
CA GLU A 279 2.97 22.59 2.68
C GLU A 279 3.32 21.10 2.56
N TYR A 280 2.35 20.21 2.80
CA TYR A 280 2.52 18.77 2.69
C TYR A 280 2.93 18.32 1.28
N LEU A 281 2.34 18.91 0.24
CA LEU A 281 2.69 18.63 -1.14
C LEU A 281 4.14 19.00 -1.51
N GLY A 282 4.82 19.79 -0.67
CA GLY A 282 6.25 20.07 -0.79
C GLY A 282 7.17 18.97 -0.24
N TRP A 283 6.63 17.85 0.23
CA TRP A 283 7.40 16.71 0.75
C TRP A 283 7.35 15.52 -0.19
N ASP A 284 8.51 15.06 -0.65
CA ASP A 284 8.72 13.88 -1.49
C ASP A 284 10.03 13.17 -1.09
N ASP A 285 10.35 12.05 -1.72
CA ASP A 285 11.57 11.30 -1.40
C ASP A 285 12.83 12.12 -1.73
N SER A 286 12.79 12.95 -2.77
CA SER A 286 13.93 13.76 -3.21
C SER A 286 14.33 14.77 -2.15
N ARG A 287 13.34 15.43 -1.52
CA ARG A 287 13.57 16.34 -0.40
C ARG A 287 14.26 15.64 0.76
N ILE A 288 13.77 14.47 1.16
CA ILE A 288 14.35 13.72 2.28
C ILE A 288 15.74 13.20 1.96
N VAL A 289 15.98 12.72 0.73
CA VAL A 289 17.31 12.34 0.26
C VAL A 289 18.27 13.53 0.33
N GLY A 290 17.82 14.74 -0.04
CA GLY A 290 18.60 15.96 0.12
C GLY A 290 18.98 16.24 1.58
N LEU A 291 18.03 16.09 2.52
CA LEU A 291 18.28 16.24 3.95
C LEU A 291 19.29 15.19 4.47
N LEU A 292 19.13 13.93 4.08
CA LEU A 292 20.09 12.85 4.40
C LEU A 292 21.49 13.18 3.89
N GLN A 293 21.61 13.70 2.66
CA GLN A 293 22.89 14.08 2.09
C GLN A 293 23.55 15.22 2.88
N GLN A 294 22.81 16.28 3.21
CA GLN A 294 23.32 17.39 4.02
C GLN A 294 23.84 16.89 5.38
N ALA A 295 23.02 16.12 6.09
CA ALA A 295 23.38 15.52 7.38
C ALA A 295 24.60 14.60 7.29
N ASN A 296 24.76 13.85 6.19
CA ASN A 296 25.90 12.96 5.99
C ASN A 296 27.24 13.70 5.85
N PHE A 297 27.25 14.97 5.43
CA PHE A 297 28.47 15.77 5.29
C PHE A 297 28.79 16.64 6.52
N ASP A 298 27.79 16.96 7.34
CA ASP A 298 27.97 17.71 8.58
C ASP A 298 28.04 16.79 9.80
N GLN A 299 29.23 16.63 10.38
CA GLN A 299 29.45 15.80 11.58
C GLN A 299 28.74 16.33 12.83
N GLY A 300 28.44 17.64 12.88
CA GLY A 300 27.71 18.26 13.99
C GLY A 300 26.19 18.14 13.86
N HIS A 301 25.69 17.65 12.72
CA HIS A 301 24.27 17.54 12.46
C HIS A 301 23.63 16.43 13.31
N VAL A 302 22.46 16.70 13.91
CA VAL A 302 21.76 15.77 14.80
C VAL A 302 21.49 14.40 14.15
N GLY A 303 21.14 14.39 12.86
CA GLY A 303 20.90 13.18 12.07
C GLY A 303 22.13 12.57 11.39
N HIS A 304 23.36 13.01 11.71
CA HIS A 304 24.57 12.57 10.99
C HIS A 304 24.75 11.04 10.97
N LEU A 305 24.59 10.40 12.13
CA LEU A 305 24.81 8.96 12.26
C LEU A 305 23.77 8.15 11.48
N ASP A 306 22.49 8.52 11.58
CA ASP A 306 21.42 7.82 10.85
C ASP A 306 21.52 8.02 9.35
N ALA A 307 21.90 9.22 8.90
CA ALA A 307 22.19 9.48 7.49
C ALA A 307 23.30 8.57 6.96
N ARG A 308 24.38 8.37 7.72
CA ARG A 308 25.46 7.44 7.35
C ARG A 308 25.02 5.98 7.35
N ARG A 309 24.24 5.56 8.35
CA ARG A 309 23.68 4.21 8.46
C ARG A 309 22.89 3.85 7.20
N ILE A 310 22.12 4.81 6.67
CA ILE A 310 21.31 4.64 5.46
C ILE A 310 22.18 4.76 4.19
N LEU A 311 22.91 5.86 4.02
CA LEU A 311 23.59 6.19 2.75
C LEU A 311 24.89 5.41 2.53
N ARG A 312 25.61 5.05 3.59
CA ARG A 312 26.94 4.38 3.52
C ARG A 312 26.88 2.90 3.88
N ARG A 313 25.68 2.33 4.06
CA ARG A 313 25.47 0.94 4.48
C ARG A 313 26.14 0.62 5.82
N GLU A 314 26.17 1.60 6.72
CA GLU A 314 26.67 1.46 8.09
C GLU A 314 25.56 1.08 9.09
N HIS A 315 24.40 0.62 8.59
CA HIS A 315 23.26 0.19 9.40
C HIS A 315 23.60 -0.99 10.32
N HIS A 316 22.80 -1.16 11.36
CA HIS A 316 22.96 -2.29 12.29
C HIS A 316 22.73 -3.62 11.58
N ARG A 317 23.35 -4.69 12.10
CA ARG A 317 23.20 -6.05 11.57
C ARG A 317 22.26 -6.85 12.45
N ALA A 318 21.35 -7.59 11.82
CA ALA A 318 20.47 -8.50 12.54
C ALA A 318 21.28 -9.59 13.22
N MET A 319 20.95 -9.89 14.48
CA MET A 319 21.38 -11.10 15.16
C MET A 319 20.60 -12.30 14.62
N ASP A 320 21.13 -13.52 14.82
CA ASP A 320 20.46 -14.75 14.38
C ASP A 320 19.21 -15.09 15.22
N GLU A 321 19.14 -14.53 16.43
CA GLU A 321 18.02 -14.69 17.36
C GLU A 321 16.74 -14.03 16.81
N VAL A 322 15.66 -14.82 16.74
CA VAL A 322 14.31 -14.35 16.44
C VAL A 322 13.42 -14.67 17.64
N VAL A 323 12.69 -13.66 18.13
CA VAL A 323 11.82 -13.79 19.29
C VAL A 323 10.37 -13.85 18.82
N GLU A 324 9.77 -15.03 18.84
CA GLU A 324 8.34 -15.19 18.53
C GLU A 324 7.49 -15.09 19.79
N GLY A 325 6.25 -14.61 19.66
CA GLY A 325 5.30 -14.51 20.76
C GLY A 325 3.85 -14.63 20.30
N ARG A 326 2.92 -14.73 21.26
CA ARG A 326 1.49 -14.85 20.95
C ARG A 326 0.90 -13.56 20.39
N ASP A 327 1.41 -12.42 20.85
CA ASP A 327 1.02 -11.10 20.41
C ASP A 327 2.24 -10.16 20.35
N VAL A 328 2.03 -8.98 19.77
CA VAL A 328 3.06 -7.95 19.57
C VAL A 328 3.60 -7.43 20.91
N ALA A 329 2.76 -7.37 21.96
CA ALA A 329 3.16 -6.84 23.26
C ALA A 329 4.09 -7.81 23.99
N GLU A 330 3.79 -9.12 23.94
CA GLU A 330 4.65 -10.16 24.48
C GLU A 330 6.02 -10.16 23.79
N VAL A 331 6.05 -10.05 22.46
CA VAL A 331 7.31 -9.95 21.70
C VAL A 331 8.10 -8.71 22.12
N ALA A 332 7.44 -7.55 22.22
CA ALA A 332 8.08 -6.30 22.62
C ALA A 332 8.69 -6.39 24.04
N GLU A 333 7.96 -6.95 25.00
CA GLU A 333 8.43 -7.14 26.38
C GLU A 333 9.68 -8.04 26.42
N ARG A 334 9.64 -9.17 25.73
CA ARG A 334 10.77 -10.12 25.66
C ARG A 334 12.00 -9.50 25.01
N LEU A 335 11.81 -8.74 23.92
CA LEU A 335 12.91 -8.00 23.29
C LEU A 335 13.48 -6.92 24.21
N ALA A 336 12.65 -6.22 24.97
CA ALA A 336 13.09 -5.18 25.91
C ALA A 336 13.98 -5.77 27.02
N PHE A 337 13.62 -6.94 27.56
CA PHE A 337 14.47 -7.66 28.50
C PHE A 337 15.80 -8.06 27.86
N ARG A 338 15.76 -8.65 26.67
CA ARG A 338 16.95 -9.07 25.94
C ARG A 338 17.90 -7.93 25.59
N LEU A 339 17.35 -6.76 25.22
CA LEU A 339 18.09 -5.51 25.00
C LEU A 339 18.89 -5.09 26.24
N GLN A 340 18.29 -5.20 27.43
CA GLN A 340 18.96 -4.85 28.69
C GLN A 340 20.10 -5.81 28.99
N GLU A 341 19.88 -7.12 28.83
CA GLU A 341 20.93 -8.13 29.02
C GLU A 341 22.14 -7.89 28.10
N LEU A 342 21.90 -7.60 26.82
CA LEU A 342 22.98 -7.35 25.86
C LEU A 342 23.80 -6.11 26.23
N ARG A 343 23.15 -5.03 26.68
CA ARG A 343 23.82 -3.80 27.12
C ARG A 343 24.63 -4.01 28.40
N LEU A 344 24.16 -4.86 29.31
CA LEU A 344 24.89 -5.22 30.54
C LEU A 344 26.09 -6.13 30.24
N ALA A 345 25.96 -7.04 29.28
CA ALA A 345 27.03 -7.95 28.88
C ALA A 345 28.17 -7.23 28.14
N ASP A 346 27.85 -6.25 27.29
CA ASP A 346 28.83 -5.45 26.56
C ASP A 346 28.31 -4.02 26.33
N ALA A 347 28.86 -3.06 27.08
CA ALA A 347 28.48 -1.65 27.01
C ALA A 347 28.86 -0.97 25.68
N SER A 348 29.67 -1.61 24.84
CA SER A 348 30.00 -1.14 23.50
C SER A 348 28.91 -1.47 22.47
N LEU A 349 27.96 -2.34 22.78
CA LEU A 349 26.88 -2.69 21.86
C LEU A 349 25.80 -1.60 21.82
N GLU A 350 25.31 -1.33 20.61
CA GLU A 350 24.10 -0.53 20.37
C GLU A 350 22.99 -1.46 19.86
N PRO A 351 22.29 -2.19 20.75
CA PRO A 351 21.20 -3.05 20.31
C PRO A 351 19.92 -2.23 20.09
N ILE A 352 19.24 -2.51 18.98
CA ILE A 352 17.95 -1.98 18.55
C ILE A 352 17.00 -3.14 18.32
N ALA A 353 15.79 -3.07 18.85
CA ALA A 353 14.75 -4.06 18.62
C ALA A 353 13.77 -3.59 17.53
N ASP A 354 13.35 -4.53 16.69
CA ASP A 354 12.22 -4.37 15.78
C ASP A 354 11.17 -5.42 16.13
N VAL A 355 9.92 -4.96 16.25
CA VAL A 355 8.76 -5.85 16.40
C VAL A 355 8.03 -5.87 15.07
N VAL A 356 7.90 -7.06 14.50
CA VAL A 356 7.16 -7.28 13.27
C VAL A 356 5.79 -7.83 13.64
N SER A 357 4.78 -6.98 13.45
CA SER A 357 3.39 -7.41 13.52
C SER A 357 3.06 -8.31 12.33
N PRO A 358 2.11 -9.25 12.49
CA PRO A 358 1.51 -9.93 11.35
C PRO A 358 1.01 -8.90 10.33
N PRO A 359 1.07 -9.20 9.03
CA PRO A 359 0.55 -8.28 8.02
C PRO A 359 -0.90 -7.92 8.32
N PRO A 360 -1.26 -6.63 8.22
CA PRO A 360 -2.66 -6.22 8.40
C PRO A 360 -3.52 -7.01 7.41
N ASP A 361 -4.71 -7.44 7.83
CA ASP A 361 -5.68 -8.11 6.95
C ASP A 361 -5.21 -9.42 6.29
N LEU A 362 -4.17 -10.10 6.79
CA LEU A 362 -3.85 -11.44 6.29
C LEU A 362 -4.99 -12.42 6.63
N ASP A 363 -5.56 -12.26 7.82
CA ASP A 363 -6.78 -12.94 8.26
C ASP A 363 -8.03 -12.45 7.53
N ALA A 364 -8.05 -11.21 7.01
CA ALA A 364 -9.17 -10.75 6.18
C ALA A 364 -9.29 -11.56 4.87
N GLY A 365 -8.18 -12.18 4.44
CA GLY A 365 -8.19 -13.20 3.40
C GLY A 365 -9.15 -14.37 3.67
N THR A 366 -9.36 -14.68 4.94
CA THR A 366 -10.28 -15.76 5.34
C THR A 366 -11.74 -15.35 5.21
N VAL A 367 -12.08 -14.06 5.25
CA VAL A 367 -13.46 -13.56 5.18
C VAL A 367 -13.91 -13.16 3.77
N LEU A 368 -13.04 -13.33 2.77
CA LEU A 368 -13.35 -12.95 1.38
C LEU A 368 -14.60 -13.69 0.88
N PRO A 369 -15.59 -12.98 0.30
CA PRO A 369 -16.83 -13.60 -0.15
C PRO A 369 -16.59 -14.53 -1.33
N VAL A 370 -17.10 -15.75 -1.22
CA VAL A 370 -17.12 -16.76 -2.28
C VAL A 370 -18.57 -17.11 -2.57
N LEU A 371 -19.00 -16.91 -3.80
CA LEU A 371 -20.30 -17.36 -4.29
C LEU A 371 -20.17 -18.84 -4.71
N ASP A 372 -20.83 -19.73 -3.98
CA ASP A 372 -20.81 -21.16 -4.27
C ASP A 372 -21.78 -21.57 -5.39
N GLU A 373 -21.77 -22.85 -5.75
CA GLU A 373 -22.60 -23.41 -6.84
C GLU A 373 -24.11 -23.34 -6.55
N ASN A 374 -24.49 -23.26 -5.27
CA ASN A 374 -25.88 -23.10 -4.83
C ASN A 374 -26.28 -21.63 -4.69
N ARG A 375 -25.39 -20.70 -5.09
CA ARG A 375 -25.52 -19.25 -4.91
C ARG A 375 -25.55 -18.82 -3.44
N GLU A 376 -25.01 -19.64 -2.54
CA GLU A 376 -24.78 -19.25 -1.16
C GLU A 376 -23.43 -18.54 -1.02
N VAL A 377 -23.39 -17.51 -0.17
CA VAL A 377 -22.16 -16.77 0.11
C VAL A 377 -21.45 -17.42 1.29
N ARG A 378 -20.22 -17.86 1.03
CA ARG A 378 -19.33 -18.43 2.03
C ARG A 378 -18.05 -17.63 2.12
N ARG A 379 -17.28 -17.84 3.17
CA ARG A 379 -15.99 -17.19 3.35
C ARG A 379 -14.86 -18.06 2.78
N LEU A 380 -13.89 -17.46 2.10
CA LEU A 380 -12.78 -18.20 1.48
C LEU A 380 -12.05 -19.11 2.48
N GLY A 381 -11.85 -18.68 3.72
CA GLY A 381 -11.21 -19.50 4.76
C GLY A 381 -12.03 -20.71 5.22
N GLN A 382 -13.34 -20.76 4.93
CA GLN A 382 -14.18 -21.94 5.19
C GLN A 382 -14.09 -22.96 4.05
N ILE A 383 -13.70 -22.53 2.85
CA ILE A 383 -13.63 -23.36 1.65
C ILE A 383 -12.20 -23.84 1.39
N SER A 384 -11.22 -22.95 1.57
CA SER A 384 -9.81 -23.20 1.29
C SER A 384 -9.13 -23.89 2.46
N ALA A 385 -8.49 -25.03 2.18
CA ALA A 385 -7.63 -25.71 3.15
C ALA A 385 -6.31 -24.96 3.42
N LEU A 386 -5.92 -24.05 2.51
CA LEU A 386 -4.68 -23.28 2.58
C LEU A 386 -4.88 -21.96 3.34
N VAL A 387 -5.83 -21.13 2.89
CA VAL A 387 -5.95 -19.73 3.33
C VAL A 387 -6.25 -19.62 4.83
N GLY A 388 -7.03 -20.55 5.39
CA GLY A 388 -7.30 -20.59 6.83
C GLY A 388 -6.06 -20.87 7.70
N ARG A 389 -4.96 -21.33 7.10
CA ARG A 389 -3.69 -21.69 7.78
C ARG A 389 -2.55 -20.74 7.49
N LEU A 390 -2.72 -19.79 6.55
CA LEU A 390 -1.71 -18.76 6.30
C LEU A 390 -1.71 -17.79 7.48
N ARG A 391 -0.74 -17.96 8.38
CA ARG A 391 -0.53 -17.11 9.55
C ARG A 391 0.94 -16.72 9.62
N VAL A 392 1.18 -15.48 10.04
CA VAL A 392 2.50 -15.01 10.45
C VAL A 392 2.39 -14.80 11.95
N THR A 393 3.14 -15.56 12.75
CA THR A 393 3.24 -15.30 14.19
C THR A 393 3.94 -13.96 14.40
N PRO A 394 3.49 -13.13 15.36
CA PRO A 394 4.25 -11.95 15.77
C PRO A 394 5.66 -12.37 16.13
N PHE A 395 6.65 -11.66 15.58
CA PHE A 395 8.06 -11.96 15.85
C PHE A 395 8.90 -10.71 15.94
N GLY A 396 10.05 -10.86 16.58
CA GLY A 396 10.97 -9.81 16.96
C GLY A 396 12.37 -10.09 16.48
N ARG A 397 13.12 -9.03 16.13
CA ARG A 397 14.54 -9.11 15.82
C ARG A 397 15.32 -8.08 16.59
N ILE A 398 16.55 -8.43 16.94
CA ILE A 398 17.52 -7.50 17.50
C ILE A 398 18.58 -7.23 16.44
N TYR A 399 18.89 -5.96 16.24
CA TYR A 399 19.97 -5.49 15.39
C TYR A 399 21.04 -4.87 16.27
N CYS A 400 22.30 -5.19 16.01
CA CYS A 400 23.42 -4.67 16.78
C CYS A 400 24.43 -4.00 15.87
N ALA A 401 25.03 -2.93 16.39
CA ALA A 401 26.28 -2.35 15.92
C ALA A 401 27.23 -2.24 17.12
N LYS A 402 28.53 -2.22 16.85
CA LYS A 402 29.51 -1.81 17.88
C LYS A 402 29.64 -0.30 17.83
N ARG A 403 29.62 0.35 18.99
CA ARG A 403 30.02 1.75 19.15
C ARG A 403 31.41 1.90 18.57
N ARG A 404 31.52 2.67 17.48
CA ARG A 404 32.83 3.16 17.04
C ARG A 404 33.28 4.17 18.08
N GLU A 405 34.45 3.97 18.67
CA GLU A 405 35.10 5.03 19.42
C GLU A 405 35.23 6.25 18.50
N VAL A 406 34.96 7.44 19.03
CA VAL A 406 35.13 8.72 18.34
C VAL A 406 36.63 8.89 18.05
N GLY A 407 37.12 8.29 16.98
CA GLY A 407 38.55 8.16 16.71
C GLY A 407 38.92 7.29 15.52
N ASP A 408 38.10 6.30 15.15
CA ASP A 408 38.39 5.45 13.99
C ASP A 408 38.09 6.17 12.67
N ARG A 409 39.06 6.98 12.26
CA ARG A 409 39.28 7.40 10.87
C ARG A 409 39.50 6.14 10.04
N VAL A 410 38.50 5.79 9.23
CA VAL A 410 38.66 4.80 8.16
C VAL A 410 39.30 5.52 6.96
N LEU A 411 40.51 5.06 6.63
CA LEU A 411 41.23 5.29 5.37
C LEU A 411 40.39 4.91 4.14
#